data_AF-A0A819D645-F1
#
_entry.id   AF-A0A819D645-F1
#
_cell.length_a   1.000
_cell.length_b   1.000
_cell.length_c   1.000
_cell.angle_alpha   90.00
_cell.angle_beta   90.00
_cell.angle_gamma   90.00
#
_symmetry.space_group_name_H-M   'P 1'
#
loop_
_entity.id
_entity.type
_entity.pdbx_description
1 polymer ?
#
loop_
_entity_poly.entity_id
_entity_poly.type
_entity_poly.pdbx_seq_one_letter_code
_entity_poly.pdbx_strand_id
1 'polypeptide(L)'
;MLPVLRSRTGLTRVANQLLAARRQQDAFRVPAQNSSAVSVLTDEQRAHNLKIWPGVPESVRPLPIDYCPIDPFEYDKISDQFSSQVKMWKWLSLLVAIPAVALLTYLNLVVPQDHVRPEFKDWDHLRPKMKWPFLDGIHSPFHSKWFNAIHYDGKGYETTDAEFEKEFHGHGSKH
;
A
#
# COMPACT_ATOMS: atom_id res chain seq x y z
N MET A 1 37.26 -27.69 28.55
CA MET A 1 37.91 -27.19 27.33
C MET A 1 36.84 -26.64 26.39
N LEU A 2 36.91 -25.35 26.04
CA LEU A 2 36.61 -24.77 24.72
C LEU A 2 36.60 -23.22 24.85
N PRO A 3 37.52 -22.49 24.21
CA PRO A 3 37.50 -21.02 24.20
C PRO A 3 36.65 -20.49 23.03
N VAL A 4 35.75 -19.54 23.33
CA VAL A 4 34.99 -18.78 22.34
C VAL A 4 35.88 -17.64 21.82
N LEU A 5 36.54 -17.87 20.68
CA LEU A 5 37.22 -16.82 19.92
C LEU A 5 36.19 -16.04 19.10
N ARG A 6 35.65 -14.95 19.67
CA ARG A 6 34.88 -13.95 18.91
C ARG A 6 35.86 -13.17 18.02
N SER A 7 35.84 -13.51 16.73
CA SER A 7 36.62 -12.86 15.68
C SER A 7 36.39 -11.34 15.64
N ARG A 8 37.39 -10.56 16.05
CA ARG A 8 37.41 -9.09 16.00
C ARG A 8 37.48 -8.51 14.57
N THR A 9 37.61 -9.35 13.54
CA THR A 9 37.83 -8.89 12.16
C THR A 9 36.55 -8.59 11.38
N GLY A 10 35.37 -8.98 11.90
CA GLY A 10 34.09 -8.72 11.25
C GLY A 10 33.57 -7.29 11.44
N LEU A 11 33.74 -6.74 12.66
CA LEU A 11 33.24 -5.40 13.00
C LEU A 11 33.95 -4.28 12.22
N THR A 12 35.24 -4.43 11.95
CA THR A 12 36.02 -3.43 11.20
C THR A 12 35.64 -3.41 9.72
N ARG A 13 35.26 -4.55 9.12
CA ARG A 13 34.79 -4.61 7.74
C ARG A 13 33.43 -3.93 7.56
N VAL A 14 32.50 -4.16 8.48
CA VAL A 14 31.17 -3.52 8.44
C VAL A 14 31.28 -2.01 8.68
N ALA A 15 32.10 -1.59 9.65
CA ALA A 15 32.34 -0.17 9.92
C ALA A 15 32.99 0.54 8.71
N ASN A 16 33.97 -0.10 8.06
CA ASN A 16 34.59 0.46 6.85
C ASN A 16 33.64 0.51 5.65
N GLN A 17 32.75 -0.47 5.50
CA GLN A 17 31.71 -0.44 4.46
C GLN A 17 30.68 0.66 4.71
N LEU A 18 30.25 0.88 5.96
CA LEU A 18 29.33 1.96 6.30
C LEU A 18 29.97 3.36 6.10
N LEU A 19 31.25 3.52 6.44
CA LEU A 19 32.00 4.74 6.17
C LEU A 19 32.17 5.00 4.66
N ALA A 20 32.40 3.95 3.86
CA ALA A 20 32.48 4.07 2.41
C ALA A 20 31.11 4.45 1.81
N ALA A 21 30.02 3.84 2.29
CA ALA A 21 28.66 4.16 1.86
C ALA A 21 28.27 5.61 2.22
N ARG A 22 28.66 6.10 3.41
CA ARG A 22 28.42 7.49 3.83
C ARG A 22 29.16 8.50 2.94
N ARG A 23 30.42 8.23 2.58
CA ARG A 23 31.17 9.08 1.63
C ARG A 23 30.53 9.15 0.26
N GLN A 24 29.90 8.07 -0.21
CA GLN A 24 29.18 8.09 -1.49
C GLN A 24 27.90 8.93 -1.42
N GLN A 25 27.21 8.94 -0.27
CA GLN A 25 26.05 9.82 -0.06
C GLN A 25 26.44 11.29 0.02
N ASP A 26 27.57 11.61 0.68
CA ASP A 26 28.06 12.99 0.76
C ASP A 26 28.60 13.51 -0.58
N ALA A 27 29.16 12.63 -1.42
CA ALA A 27 29.60 12.99 -2.78
C ALA A 27 28.44 13.29 -3.74
N PHE A 28 27.24 12.77 -3.46
CA PHE A 28 26.02 13.06 -4.24
C PHE A 28 25.22 14.24 -3.66
N ARG A 29 25.61 14.74 -2.48
CA ARG A 29 25.02 15.93 -1.90
C ARG A 29 25.59 17.13 -2.64
N VAL A 30 24.83 17.61 -3.62
CA VAL A 30 25.05 18.91 -4.28
C VAL A 30 25.26 19.94 -3.15
N PRO A 31 26.40 20.67 -3.13
CA PRO A 31 26.58 21.73 -2.16
C PRO A 31 25.39 22.67 -2.31
N ALA A 32 24.72 23.00 -1.21
CA ALA A 32 23.69 24.02 -1.21
C ALA A 32 24.31 25.27 -1.82
N GLN A 33 24.04 25.50 -3.11
CA GLN A 33 24.44 26.71 -3.77
C GLN A 33 23.68 27.80 -3.04
N ASN A 34 24.45 28.64 -2.38
CA ASN A 34 24.00 29.88 -1.78
C ASN A 34 22.96 30.51 -2.72
N SER A 35 21.74 30.68 -2.23
CA SER A 35 20.55 31.16 -2.96
C SER A 35 20.67 32.62 -3.43
N SER A 36 21.88 33.17 -3.47
CA SER A 36 22.22 34.49 -4.01
C SER A 36 22.83 34.43 -5.41
N ALA A 37 23.10 33.25 -5.98
CA ALA A 37 23.54 33.12 -7.36
C ALA A 37 22.33 32.88 -8.27
N VAL A 38 21.48 33.90 -8.45
CA VAL A 38 20.65 34.03 -9.65
C VAL A 38 21.64 34.22 -10.80
N SER A 39 22.08 33.10 -11.37
CA SER A 39 23.10 33.05 -12.40
C SER A 39 22.56 33.72 -13.66
N VAL A 40 23.02 34.95 -13.90
CA VAL A 40 23.18 35.48 -15.24
C VAL A 40 23.89 34.40 -16.05
N LEU A 41 23.16 33.74 -16.96
CA LEU A 41 23.73 32.75 -17.86
C LEU A 41 24.97 33.36 -18.49
N THR A 42 26.13 32.74 -18.28
CA THR A 42 27.35 33.19 -18.94
C THR A 42 27.14 33.09 -20.45
N ASP A 43 27.64 34.06 -21.22
CA ASP A 43 27.39 34.15 -22.67
C ASP A 43 27.77 32.86 -23.42
N GLU A 44 28.70 32.06 -22.86
CA GLU A 44 29.07 30.74 -23.37
C GLU A 44 27.95 29.68 -23.23
N GLN A 45 27.23 29.67 -22.11
CA GLN A 45 26.08 28.77 -21.93
C GLN A 45 24.91 29.17 -22.84
N ARG A 46 24.78 30.47 -23.12
CA ARG A 46 23.81 31.00 -24.10
C ARG A 46 24.13 30.55 -25.52
N ALA A 47 25.41 30.58 -25.91
CA ALA A 47 25.87 30.12 -27.22
C ALA A 47 25.71 28.60 -27.41
N HIS A 48 25.92 27.80 -26.36
CA HIS A 48 25.73 26.35 -26.43
C HIS A 48 24.25 25.96 -26.62
N ASN A 49 23.32 26.64 -25.94
CA ASN A 49 21.87 26.40 -26.11
C ASN A 49 21.35 26.78 -27.50
N LEU A 50 21.91 27.82 -28.12
CA LEU A 50 21.57 28.20 -29.50
C LEU A 50 22.01 27.15 -30.53
N LYS A 51 23.02 26.34 -30.21
CA LYS A 51 23.53 25.28 -31.10
C LYS A 51 22.64 24.03 -31.11
N ILE A 52 21.91 23.78 -30.02
CA ILE A 52 21.06 22.58 -29.87
C ILE A 52 19.75 22.71 -30.68
N TRP A 53 19.28 23.93 -30.93
CA TRP A 53 17.99 24.19 -31.61
C TRP A 53 18.10 25.24 -32.73
N PRO A 54 18.78 24.95 -33.84
CA PRO A 54 18.85 25.87 -34.96
C PRO A 54 17.46 26.03 -35.61
N GLY A 55 16.88 27.23 -35.53
CA GLY A 55 15.65 27.60 -36.25
C GLY A 55 14.35 27.63 -35.45
N VAL A 56 14.37 27.35 -34.14
CA VAL A 56 13.18 27.52 -33.29
C VAL A 56 13.05 29.00 -32.87
N PRO A 57 11.96 29.69 -33.24
CA PRO A 57 11.73 31.07 -32.81
C PRO A 57 11.68 31.15 -31.28
N GLU A 58 12.21 32.23 -30.73
CA GLU A 58 12.37 32.43 -29.28
C GLU A 58 11.07 32.29 -28.49
N SER A 59 9.93 32.55 -29.12
CA SER A 59 8.59 32.41 -28.56
C SER A 59 8.12 30.97 -28.30
N VAL A 60 8.76 29.97 -28.91
CA VAL A 60 8.37 28.54 -28.80
C VAL A 60 9.41 27.74 -28.00
N ARG A 61 10.53 28.39 -27.61
CA ARG A 61 11.49 27.74 -26.73
C ARG A 61 10.85 27.54 -25.35
N PRO A 62 10.88 26.32 -24.79
CA PRO A 62 10.43 26.12 -23.41
C PRO A 62 11.21 27.10 -22.53
N LEU A 63 10.48 27.92 -21.78
CA LEU A 63 11.10 28.81 -20.81
C LEU A 63 11.98 27.96 -19.88
N PRO A 64 13.12 28.49 -19.41
CA PRO A 64 13.93 27.81 -18.41
C PRO A 64 13.03 27.31 -17.29
N ILE A 65 13.23 26.06 -16.85
CA ILE A 65 12.44 25.36 -15.83
C ILE A 65 12.40 26.15 -14.50
N ASP A 66 13.26 27.17 -14.39
CA ASP A 66 13.37 28.11 -13.28
C ASP A 66 12.22 29.13 -13.18
N TYR A 67 11.33 29.23 -14.18
CA TYR A 67 10.12 30.05 -14.09
C TYR A 67 8.93 29.23 -13.57
N CYS A 68 8.97 28.83 -12.30
CA CYS A 68 7.73 28.71 -11.55
C CYS A 68 7.28 30.15 -11.20
N PRO A 69 6.04 30.58 -11.51
CA PRO A 69 5.54 31.91 -11.15
C PRO A 69 5.41 32.15 -9.63
N ILE A 70 5.84 31.20 -8.82
CA ILE A 70 5.67 31.16 -7.38
C ILE A 70 6.95 31.71 -6.79
N ASP A 71 6.84 32.79 -6.02
CA ASP A 71 7.99 33.41 -5.38
C ASP A 71 8.70 32.37 -4.49
N PRO A 72 10.05 32.35 -4.44
CA PRO A 72 10.81 31.40 -3.62
C PRO A 72 10.38 31.38 -2.15
N PHE A 73 9.96 32.54 -1.63
CA PHE A 73 9.43 32.70 -0.28
C PHE A 73 8.03 32.10 -0.07
N GLU A 74 7.24 31.96 -1.13
CA GLU A 74 5.93 31.31 -1.10
C GLU A 74 6.06 29.79 -1.20
N TYR A 75 7.03 29.30 -1.99
CA TYR A 75 7.34 27.87 -2.07
C TYR A 75 7.74 27.28 -0.71
N ASP A 76 8.63 27.95 0.04
CA ASP A 76 9.07 27.48 1.36
C ASP A 76 7.88 27.38 2.34
N LYS A 77 7.01 28.39 2.36
CA LYS A 77 5.80 28.38 3.21
C LYS A 77 4.86 27.23 2.87
N ILE A 78 4.61 27.01 1.58
CA ILE A 78 3.75 25.93 1.11
C ILE A 78 4.36 24.57 1.47
N SER A 79 5.67 24.41 1.26
CA SER A 79 6.38 23.17 1.58
C SER A 79 6.37 22.86 3.09
N ASP A 80 6.56 23.88 3.93
CA ASP A 80 6.49 23.76 5.39
C ASP A 80 5.07 23.39 5.84
N GLN A 81 4.05 24.02 5.26
CA GLN A 81 2.65 23.70 5.53
C GLN A 81 2.34 22.25 5.16
N PHE A 82 2.76 21.76 4.00
CA PHE A 82 2.62 20.35 3.62
C PHE A 82 3.37 19.42 4.58
N SER A 83 4.59 19.77 4.98
CA SER A 83 5.35 18.97 5.95
C SER A 83 4.61 18.84 7.30
N SER A 84 3.95 19.92 7.75
CA SER A 84 3.19 19.93 9.00
C SER A 84 1.93 19.07 8.90
N GLN A 85 1.21 19.17 7.78
CA GLN A 85 0.02 18.36 7.50
C GLN A 85 0.37 16.87 7.42
N VAL A 86 1.45 16.51 6.72
CA VAL A 86 1.91 15.11 6.63
C VAL A 86 2.24 14.55 8.01
N LYS A 87 2.91 15.33 8.87
CA LYS A 87 3.19 14.94 10.26
C LYS A 87 1.88 14.71 11.03
N MET A 88 0.93 15.65 10.93
CA MET A 88 -0.39 15.53 11.59
C MET A 88 -1.13 14.25 11.16
N TRP A 89 -1.25 13.98 9.85
CA TRP A 89 -1.93 12.78 9.33
C TRP A 89 -1.21 11.48 9.70
N LYS A 90 0.12 11.51 9.80
CA LYS A 90 0.91 10.38 10.30
C LYS A 90 0.58 10.09 11.76
N TRP A 91 0.52 11.10 12.62
CA TRP A 91 0.15 10.92 14.03
C TRP A 91 -1.29 10.47 14.20
N LEU A 92 -2.23 11.04 13.44
CA LEU A 92 -3.64 10.66 13.47
C LEU A 92 -3.82 9.20 13.05
N SER A 93 -3.16 8.76 11.97
CA SER A 93 -3.22 7.37 11.53
C SER A 93 -2.64 6.41 12.57
N LEU A 94 -1.50 6.76 13.18
CA LEU A 94 -0.83 5.90 14.16
C LEU A 94 -1.56 5.80 15.50
N LEU A 95 -2.10 6.92 15.99
CA LEU A 95 -2.72 6.99 17.32
C LEU A 95 -4.23 6.73 17.32
N VAL A 96 -4.89 6.89 16.17
CA VAL A 96 -6.36 6.76 16.08
C VAL A 96 -6.74 5.63 15.14
N ALA A 97 -6.33 5.69 13.87
CA ALA A 97 -6.81 4.74 12.87
C ALA A 97 -6.36 3.30 13.17
N ILE A 98 -5.07 3.08 13.44
CA ILE A 98 -4.52 1.75 13.74
C ILE A 98 -5.17 1.13 14.99
N PRO A 99 -5.21 1.79 16.17
CA PRO A 99 -5.85 1.18 17.34
C PRO A 99 -7.35 0.98 17.15
N ALA A 100 -8.05 1.84 16.40
CA ALA A 100 -9.46 1.63 16.08
C ALA A 100 -9.68 0.35 15.24
N VAL A 101 -8.88 0.16 14.19
CA VAL A 101 -8.93 -1.06 13.37
C VAL A 101 -8.55 -2.30 14.18
N ALA A 102 -7.54 -2.19 15.04
CA ALA A 102 -7.13 -3.29 15.92
C ALA A 102 -8.27 -3.69 16.87
N LEU A 103 -8.96 -2.72 17.47
CA LEU A 103 -10.10 -2.97 18.35
C LEU A 103 -11.28 -3.62 17.60
N LEU A 104 -11.63 -3.10 16.42
CA LEU A 104 -12.70 -3.67 15.60
C LEU A 104 -12.38 -5.10 15.14
N THR A 105 -11.12 -5.35 14.77
CA THR A 105 -10.64 -6.69 14.39
C THR A 105 -10.71 -7.64 15.57
N TYR A 106 -10.29 -7.18 16.76
CA TYR A 106 -10.38 -7.97 18.00
C TYR A 106 -11.83 -8.35 18.31
N LEU A 107 -12.77 -7.39 18.23
CA LEU A 107 -14.19 -7.67 18.45
C LEU A 107 -14.74 -8.69 17.44
N ASN A 108 -14.39 -8.56 16.16
CA ASN A 108 -14.83 -9.49 15.12
C ASN A 108 -14.26 -10.91 15.29
N LEU A 109 -13.08 -11.07 15.90
CA LEU A 109 -12.47 -12.37 16.16
C LEU A 109 -12.94 -13.02 17.46
N VAL A 110 -13.28 -12.22 18.48
CA VAL A 110 -13.62 -12.73 19.82
C VAL A 110 -15.11 -13.02 19.96
N VAL A 111 -15.99 -12.25 19.33
CA VAL A 111 -17.42 -12.49 19.40
C VAL A 111 -17.76 -13.69 18.53
N PRO A 112 -18.09 -14.87 19.11
CA PRO A 112 -18.53 -16.00 18.31
C PRO A 112 -19.80 -15.59 17.59
N GLN A 113 -19.79 -15.69 16.27
CA GLN A 113 -20.99 -15.54 15.48
C GLN A 113 -21.68 -16.91 15.48
N ASP A 114 -22.78 -17.03 16.21
CA ASP A 114 -23.65 -18.21 16.14
C ASP A 114 -24.32 -18.23 14.76
N HIS A 115 -23.62 -18.82 13.80
CA HIS A 115 -24.11 -18.98 12.44
C HIS A 115 -25.10 -20.14 12.39
N VAL A 116 -26.31 -19.92 12.89
CA VAL A 116 -27.42 -20.86 12.67
C VAL A 116 -27.82 -20.76 11.21
N ARG A 117 -27.61 -21.84 10.48
CA ARG A 117 -28.04 -21.93 9.09
C ARG A 117 -29.57 -21.94 9.02
N PRO A 118 -30.18 -21.09 8.18
CA PRO A 118 -31.63 -21.08 8.05
C PRO A 118 -32.14 -22.33 7.34
N GLU A 119 -33.39 -22.72 7.64
CA GLU A 119 -34.07 -23.80 6.93
C GLU A 119 -34.19 -23.47 5.43
N PHE A 120 -33.94 -24.46 4.58
CA PHE A 120 -34.06 -24.27 3.14
C PHE A 120 -35.51 -24.06 2.74
N LYS A 121 -35.80 -22.92 2.12
CA LYS A 121 -37.07 -22.67 1.44
C LYS A 121 -36.79 -22.29 -0.01
N ASP A 122 -37.46 -22.99 -0.93
CA ASP A 122 -37.30 -22.73 -2.35
C ASP A 122 -38.16 -21.52 -2.74
N TRP A 123 -37.50 -20.35 -2.82
CA TRP A 123 -38.14 -19.12 -3.26
C TRP A 123 -37.80 -18.88 -4.73
N ASP A 124 -38.82 -18.71 -5.56
CA ASP A 124 -38.68 -18.57 -7.02
C ASP A 124 -37.71 -17.45 -7.45
N HIS A 125 -37.52 -16.43 -6.62
CA HIS A 125 -36.70 -15.25 -6.93
C HIS A 125 -35.27 -15.28 -6.36
N LEU A 126 -34.95 -16.15 -5.39
CA LEU A 126 -33.63 -16.14 -4.73
C LEU A 126 -32.55 -16.84 -5.55
N ARG A 127 -32.94 -17.79 -6.40
CA ARG A 127 -31.98 -18.63 -7.15
C ARG A 127 -32.37 -18.74 -8.62
N PRO A 128 -32.25 -17.63 -9.39
CA PRO A 128 -32.45 -17.69 -10.83
C PRO A 128 -31.54 -18.76 -11.44
N LYS A 129 -32.10 -19.59 -12.32
CA LYS A 129 -31.40 -20.68 -12.99
C LYS A 129 -30.53 -20.13 -14.13
N MET A 130 -29.52 -19.33 -13.76
CA MET A 130 -28.53 -18.82 -14.70
C MET A 130 -27.37 -19.82 -14.76
N LYS A 131 -27.08 -20.31 -15.97
CA LYS A 131 -25.91 -21.15 -16.20
C LYS A 131 -24.66 -20.26 -16.23
N TRP A 132 -23.79 -20.46 -15.25
CA TRP A 132 -22.51 -19.76 -15.22
C TRP A 132 -21.55 -20.30 -16.28
N PRO A 133 -20.70 -19.46 -16.90
CA PRO A 133 -19.78 -19.88 -17.96
C PRO A 133 -18.53 -20.64 -17.46
N PHE A 134 -18.51 -21.08 -16.21
CA PHE A 134 -17.37 -21.73 -15.56
C PHE A 134 -17.80 -22.96 -14.76
N LEU A 135 -16.84 -23.86 -14.51
CA LEU A 135 -16.97 -25.09 -13.72
C LEU A 135 -18.23 -25.89 -14.11
N ASP A 136 -19.15 -26.09 -13.16
CA ASP A 136 -20.36 -26.91 -13.34
C ASP A 136 -21.58 -26.09 -13.80
N GLY A 137 -21.44 -24.77 -13.91
CA GLY A 137 -22.50 -23.86 -14.32
C GLY A 137 -23.66 -23.68 -13.32
N ILE A 138 -23.68 -24.46 -12.23
CA ILE A 138 -24.71 -24.44 -11.17
C ILE A 138 -24.24 -23.59 -9.98
N HIS A 139 -22.96 -23.68 -9.66
CA HIS A 139 -22.38 -22.99 -8.51
C HIS A 139 -21.91 -21.58 -8.87
N SER A 140 -22.15 -20.64 -7.95
CA SER A 140 -21.55 -19.31 -7.99
C SER A 140 -20.03 -19.40 -7.77
N PRO A 141 -19.20 -18.46 -8.28
CA PRO A 141 -17.76 -18.41 -8.01
C PRO A 141 -17.38 -18.42 -6.52
N PHE A 142 -18.27 -17.87 -5.68
CA PHE A 142 -18.09 -17.81 -4.23
C PHE A 142 -19.08 -18.74 -3.51
N HIS A 143 -19.31 -19.93 -4.08
CA HIS A 143 -20.17 -20.94 -3.47
C HIS A 143 -19.53 -21.54 -2.22
N SER A 144 -20.25 -21.47 -1.10
CA SER A 144 -19.94 -22.21 0.12
C SER A 144 -20.96 -23.32 0.33
N LYS A 145 -20.49 -24.58 0.37
CA LYS A 145 -21.30 -25.79 0.62
C LYS A 145 -22.21 -25.65 1.85
N TRP A 146 -21.72 -24.93 2.85
CA TRP A 146 -22.36 -24.76 4.14
C TRP A 146 -23.55 -23.79 4.11
N PHE A 147 -23.37 -22.62 3.49
CA PHE A 147 -24.33 -21.50 3.58
C PHE A 147 -25.11 -21.24 2.30
N ASN A 148 -24.63 -21.71 1.15
CA ASN A 148 -25.27 -21.44 -0.14
C ASN A 148 -25.95 -22.70 -0.66
N ALA A 149 -27.27 -22.74 -0.62
CA ALA A 149 -28.02 -23.83 -1.25
C ALA A 149 -27.92 -23.80 -2.80
N ILE A 150 -28.20 -24.94 -3.43
CA ILE A 150 -28.21 -25.07 -4.89
C ILE A 150 -29.64 -25.00 -5.44
N HIS A 151 -29.78 -24.83 -6.75
CA HIS A 151 -31.05 -24.48 -7.40
C HIS A 151 -31.57 -25.51 -8.41
N TYR A 152 -30.74 -26.48 -8.80
CA TYR A 152 -31.04 -27.31 -9.97
C TYR A 152 -31.85 -28.59 -9.69
N ASP A 153 -32.05 -28.99 -8.43
CA ASP A 153 -32.63 -30.32 -8.12
C ASP A 153 -33.72 -30.31 -7.02
N GLY A 154 -34.16 -29.13 -6.55
CA GLY A 154 -35.03 -29.02 -5.36
C GLY A 154 -34.38 -29.53 -4.06
N LYS A 155 -33.18 -30.12 -4.15
CA LYS A 155 -32.30 -30.49 -3.06
C LYS A 155 -31.65 -29.20 -2.57
N GLY A 156 -32.06 -28.76 -1.39
CA GLY A 156 -31.66 -27.48 -0.82
C GLY A 156 -30.16 -27.32 -0.66
N TYR A 157 -29.66 -27.58 0.54
CA TYR A 157 -28.24 -27.51 0.79
C TYR A 157 -27.53 -28.82 0.47
N GLU A 158 -26.25 -28.72 0.10
CA GLU A 158 -25.42 -29.90 -0.22
C GLU A 158 -24.96 -30.67 1.01
N THR A 159 -24.92 -30.00 2.16
CA THR A 159 -24.55 -30.60 3.45
C THR A 159 -25.79 -30.89 4.28
N THR A 160 -25.79 -32.02 4.98
CA THR A 160 -26.77 -32.32 6.03
C THR A 160 -26.59 -31.41 7.25
N ASP A 161 -27.66 -31.17 8.00
CA ASP A 161 -27.59 -30.30 9.19
C ASP A 161 -26.67 -30.89 10.28
N ALA A 162 -26.61 -32.23 10.39
CA ALA A 162 -25.69 -32.91 11.31
C ALA A 162 -24.21 -32.71 10.95
N GLU A 163 -23.87 -32.69 9.65
CA GLU A 163 -22.52 -32.35 9.18
C GLU A 163 -22.19 -30.88 9.44
N PHE A 164 -23.16 -29.97 9.26
CA PHE A 164 -23.01 -28.55 9.57
C PHE A 164 -22.75 -28.35 11.07
N GLU A 165 -23.54 -28.97 11.93
CA GLU A 165 -23.35 -28.88 13.39
C GLU A 165 -22.01 -29.46 13.84
N LYS A 166 -21.56 -30.57 13.24
CA LYS A 166 -20.25 -31.15 13.56
C LYS A 166 -19.11 -30.20 13.25
N GLU A 167 -19.18 -29.48 12.14
CA GLU A 167 -18.12 -28.56 11.71
C GLU A 167 -18.12 -27.26 12.53
N PHE A 168 -19.28 -26.64 12.73
CA PHE A 168 -19.39 -25.32 13.36
C PHE A 168 -19.63 -25.37 14.88
N HIS A 169 -20.23 -26.43 15.41
CA HIS A 169 -20.52 -26.60 16.85
C HIS A 169 -19.72 -27.73 17.51
N GLY A 170 -19.14 -28.66 16.73
CA GLY A 170 -18.43 -29.83 17.26
C GLY A 170 -17.07 -29.56 17.92
N HIS A 171 -16.52 -28.35 17.79
CA HIS A 171 -15.22 -27.99 18.39
C HIS A 171 -15.31 -27.43 19.83
N GLY A 172 -16.51 -27.20 20.36
CA GLY A 172 -16.73 -26.60 21.69
C GLY A 172 -16.92 -27.57 22.86
N SER A 173 -17.07 -28.89 22.63
CA SER A 173 -17.40 -29.86 23.68
C SER A 173 -16.19 -30.71 24.11
N LYS A 174 -15.08 -30.07 24.49
CA LYS A 174 -14.00 -30.71 25.25
C LYS A 174 -13.38 -29.73 26.26
N HIS A 175 -14.15 -29.29 27.23
CA HIS A 175 -13.65 -28.79 28.51
C HIS A 175 -14.61 -29.16 29.62
#